data_AF-A0A380T8Q6-F1
#
_entry.id   AF-A0A380T8Q6-F1
#
_cell.length_a   1.000
_cell.length_b   1.000
_cell.length_c   1.000
_cell.angle_alpha   90.00
_cell.angle_beta   90.00
_cell.angle_gamma   90.00
#
_symmetry.space_group_name_H-M   'P 1'
#
loop_
_entity.id
_entity.type
_entity.pdbx_description
1 polymer ?
#
loop_
_entity_poly.entity_id
_entity_poly.type
_entity_poly.pdbx_seq_one_letter_code
_entity_poly.pdbx_strand_id
1 'polypeptide(L)'
;MLALAERHCVVVDEAFADVMPEVSVAGHCDRAPLIVLRSIGKFFGLAGLRLGFVIAAPALIAQLAEAQGPWAVSGPALAIGSEALVDAGWIAAARASLARAAHRLDALLAAAGLTVIGGTDLFRLVNDADAHGLFEHLAQNGILVRPFTDQPQWLRFGLPGDDAAFARLEAALRSRPAVTLGLLRAVDT
;
A
#
# COMPACT_ATOMS: atom_id res chain seq x y z
N MET A 1 -10.46 -17.19 6.79
CA MET A 1 -9.82 -17.56 5.50
C MET A 1 -9.61 -19.07 5.41
N LEU A 2 -8.91 -19.70 6.35
CA LEU A 2 -8.65 -21.15 6.30
C LEU A 2 -9.93 -22.01 6.23
N ALA A 3 -10.99 -21.65 6.96
CA ALA A 3 -12.28 -22.36 6.88
C ALA A 3 -12.97 -22.25 5.49
N LEU A 4 -12.75 -21.16 4.75
CA LEU A 4 -13.25 -21.03 3.37
C LEU A 4 -12.44 -21.91 2.41
N ALA A 5 -11.15 -22.06 2.71
CA ALA A 5 -10.24 -22.88 1.92
C ALA A 5 -10.54 -24.38 2.04
N GLU A 6 -11.34 -24.81 3.01
CA GLU A 6 -11.79 -26.22 3.09
C GLU A 6 -12.67 -26.64 1.91
N ARG A 7 -13.35 -25.68 1.24
CA ARG A 7 -14.34 -25.95 0.19
C ARG A 7 -14.11 -25.19 -1.11
N HIS A 8 -13.27 -24.15 -1.08
CA HIS A 8 -13.04 -23.26 -2.21
C HIS A 8 -11.55 -22.93 -2.35
N CYS A 9 -11.11 -22.63 -3.57
CA CYS A 9 -9.81 -22.01 -3.76
C CYS A 9 -9.85 -20.58 -3.25
N VAL A 10 -8.95 -20.22 -2.32
CA VAL A 10 -8.87 -18.88 -1.74
C VAL A 10 -7.65 -18.18 -2.32
N VAL A 11 -7.87 -17.01 -2.92
CA VAL A 11 -6.79 -16.14 -3.39
C VAL A 11 -6.56 -15.03 -2.37
N VAL A 12 -5.31 -14.84 -1.98
CA VAL A 12 -4.90 -13.84 -0.99
C VAL A 12 -3.88 -12.91 -1.63
N ASP A 13 -4.24 -11.64 -1.75
CA ASP A 13 -3.31 -10.62 -2.22
C ASP A 13 -2.44 -10.12 -1.07
N GLU A 14 -1.18 -10.58 -1.04
CA GLU A 14 -0.16 -10.17 -0.08
C GLU A 14 0.84 -9.18 -0.70
N ALA A 15 0.45 -8.41 -1.72
CA ALA A 15 1.34 -7.44 -2.38
C ALA A 15 1.93 -6.36 -1.44
N PHE A 16 1.34 -6.16 -0.25
CA PHE A 16 1.84 -5.24 0.77
C PHE A 16 2.29 -5.94 2.07
N ALA A 17 2.26 -7.27 2.15
CA ALA A 17 2.58 -8.00 3.38
C ALA A 17 4.08 -8.01 3.72
N ASP A 18 4.94 -7.61 2.79
CA ASP A 18 6.38 -7.54 2.99
C ASP A 18 6.83 -6.48 4.01
N VAL A 19 5.94 -5.66 4.57
CA VAL A 19 6.26 -4.84 5.76
C VAL A 19 5.83 -5.50 7.08
N MET A 20 4.93 -6.47 7.06
CA MET A 20 4.34 -7.16 8.22
C MET A 20 4.35 -8.68 7.97
N PRO A 21 5.50 -9.37 8.10
CA PRO A 21 5.58 -10.76 7.64
C PRO A 21 4.76 -11.71 8.53
N GLU A 22 4.45 -11.30 9.76
CA GLU A 22 3.65 -12.05 10.73
C GLU A 22 2.19 -12.26 10.31
N VAL A 23 1.66 -11.42 9.41
CA VAL A 23 0.27 -11.56 8.93
C VAL A 23 0.17 -12.50 7.72
N SER A 24 1.30 -12.97 7.19
CA SER A 24 1.29 -13.79 5.98
C SER A 24 0.70 -15.18 6.23
N VAL A 25 -0.14 -15.62 5.30
CA VAL A 25 -0.73 -16.96 5.28
C VAL A 25 0.04 -17.94 4.38
N ALA A 26 1.13 -17.50 3.75
CA ALA A 26 1.93 -18.32 2.82
C ALA A 26 2.41 -19.65 3.44
N GLY A 27 2.64 -19.68 4.75
CA GLY A 27 3.00 -20.89 5.49
C GLY A 27 1.90 -21.97 5.56
N HIS A 28 0.70 -21.70 5.06
CA HIS A 28 -0.44 -22.64 5.03
C HIS A 28 -0.77 -23.15 3.62
N CYS A 29 -0.01 -22.73 2.59
CA CYS A 29 -0.28 -23.12 1.20
C CYS A 29 -0.12 -24.62 0.92
N ASP A 30 0.54 -25.36 1.81
CA ASP A 30 0.71 -26.83 1.75
C ASP A 30 -0.54 -27.58 2.23
N ARG A 31 -1.39 -26.94 3.03
CA ARG A 31 -2.50 -27.57 3.78
C ARG A 31 -3.89 -27.17 3.29
N ALA A 32 -3.97 -26.23 2.36
CA ALA A 32 -5.22 -25.69 1.85
C ALA A 32 -5.08 -25.28 0.38
N PRO A 33 -6.17 -25.27 -0.41
CA PRO A 33 -6.21 -24.68 -1.75
C PRO A 33 -6.11 -23.15 -1.66
N LEU A 34 -4.91 -22.68 -1.35
CA LEU A 34 -4.56 -21.29 -1.14
C LEU A 34 -3.60 -20.82 -2.23
N ILE A 35 -3.89 -19.66 -2.81
CA ILE A 35 -3.03 -18.97 -3.76
C ILE A 35 -2.66 -17.62 -3.15
N VAL A 36 -1.41 -17.47 -2.74
CA VAL A 36 -0.90 -16.21 -2.19
C VAL A 36 -0.16 -15.45 -3.28
N LEU A 37 -0.60 -14.23 -3.57
CA LEU A 37 0.03 -13.33 -4.53
C LEU A 37 1.04 -12.44 -3.83
N ARG A 38 2.25 -12.33 -4.39
CA ARG A 38 3.31 -11.44 -3.90
C ARG A 38 3.79 -10.50 -4.98
N SER A 39 4.27 -9.32 -4.56
CA SER A 39 4.74 -8.27 -5.48
C SER A 39 6.12 -7.76 -5.09
N ILE A 40 7.04 -7.77 -6.05
CA ILE A 40 8.34 -7.11 -5.92
C ILE A 40 8.20 -5.58 -6.07
N GLY A 41 7.10 -5.11 -6.64
CA GLY A 41 6.93 -3.71 -6.99
C GLY A 41 6.60 -2.76 -5.85
N LYS A 42 6.27 -3.26 -4.65
CA LYS A 42 5.84 -2.43 -3.52
C LYS A 42 7.00 -2.21 -2.56
N PHE A 43 7.20 -3.15 -1.63
CA PHE A 43 8.21 -3.06 -0.58
C PHE A 43 9.64 -2.87 -1.13
N PHE A 44 10.01 -3.59 -2.20
CA PHE A 44 11.33 -3.46 -2.80
C PHE A 44 11.52 -2.20 -3.67
N GLY A 45 10.46 -1.39 -3.89
CA GLY A 45 10.55 -0.19 -4.72
C GLY A 45 10.74 -0.44 -6.22
N LEU A 46 10.63 -1.69 -6.67
CA LEU A 46 10.93 -2.13 -8.05
C LEU A 46 9.67 -2.20 -8.93
N ALA A 47 8.75 -1.24 -8.80
CA ALA A 47 7.46 -1.26 -9.52
C ALA A 47 7.60 -1.38 -11.04
N GLY A 48 8.64 -0.77 -11.61
CA GLY A 48 8.98 -0.81 -13.03
C GLY A 48 9.50 -2.16 -13.52
N LEU A 49 9.95 -3.06 -12.62
CA LEU A 49 10.43 -4.39 -12.97
C LEU A 49 9.32 -5.32 -13.48
N ARG A 50 8.07 -4.99 -13.13
CA ARG A 50 6.86 -5.76 -13.46
C ARG A 50 6.93 -7.23 -13.01
N LEU A 51 7.50 -7.46 -11.83
CA LEU A 51 7.66 -8.80 -11.25
C LEU A 51 6.72 -9.04 -10.06
N GLY A 52 6.04 -10.17 -10.10
CA GLY A 52 5.26 -10.75 -9.00
C GLY A 52 5.38 -12.27 -9.05
N PHE A 53 4.97 -12.93 -7.98
CA PHE A 53 5.03 -14.39 -7.89
C PHE A 53 3.88 -14.93 -7.04
N VAL A 54 3.67 -16.24 -7.13
CA VAL A 54 2.62 -16.95 -6.43
C VAL A 54 3.24 -18.00 -5.51
N ILE A 55 2.69 -18.13 -4.31
CA ILE A 55 2.96 -19.23 -3.38
C ILE A 55 1.67 -20.05 -3.27
N ALA A 56 1.72 -21.31 -3.67
CA ALA A 56 0.58 -22.23 -3.63
C ALA A 56 1.09 -23.69 -3.57
N ALA A 57 0.18 -24.64 -3.37
CA ALA A 57 0.50 -26.07 -3.43
C ALA A 57 1.08 -26.45 -4.81
N PRO A 58 2.01 -27.42 -4.90
CA PRO A 58 2.67 -27.79 -6.17
C PRO A 58 1.72 -28.10 -7.33
N ALA A 59 0.58 -28.75 -7.05
CA ALA A 59 -0.43 -29.06 -8.06
C ALA A 59 -1.07 -27.80 -8.67
N LEU A 60 -1.33 -26.77 -7.86
CA LEU A 60 -1.83 -25.48 -8.33
C LEU A 60 -0.75 -24.72 -9.10
N ILE A 61 0.50 -24.74 -8.62
CA ILE A 61 1.61 -24.10 -9.32
C ILE A 61 1.81 -24.70 -10.72
N ALA A 62 1.70 -26.04 -10.87
CA ALA A 62 1.80 -26.69 -12.18
C ALA A 62 0.70 -26.21 -13.14
N GLN A 63 -0.55 -26.13 -12.68
CA GLN A 63 -1.67 -25.62 -13.46
C GLN A 63 -1.48 -24.15 -13.86
N LEU A 64 -1.01 -23.31 -12.92
CA LEU A 64 -0.73 -21.90 -13.17
C LEU A 64 0.42 -21.70 -14.15
N ALA A 65 1.48 -22.53 -14.06
CA ALA A 65 2.61 -22.48 -14.97
C ALA A 65 2.21 -22.89 -16.40
N GLU A 66 1.38 -23.92 -16.54
CA GLU A 66 0.81 -24.32 -17.84
C GLU A 66 -0.03 -23.19 -18.44
N ALA A 67 -0.92 -22.58 -17.65
CA ALA A 67 -1.76 -21.47 -18.09
C ALA A 67 -0.97 -20.19 -18.44
N GLN A 68 0.13 -19.92 -17.72
CA GLN A 68 0.99 -18.75 -17.95
C GLN A 68 1.83 -18.88 -19.23
N GLY A 69 2.19 -20.09 -19.63
CA GLY A 69 2.97 -20.36 -20.84
C GLY A 69 4.45 -19.94 -20.74
N PRO A 70 5.23 -20.16 -21.81
CA PRO A 70 6.65 -19.85 -21.82
C PRO A 70 6.92 -18.33 -21.83
N TRP A 71 8.05 -17.92 -21.23
CA TRP A 71 8.59 -16.55 -21.26
C TRP A 71 7.71 -15.44 -20.67
N ALA A 72 6.89 -15.76 -19.67
CA ALA A 72 6.04 -14.77 -18.99
C ALA A 72 6.80 -13.68 -18.21
N VAL A 73 8.09 -13.88 -17.95
CA VAL A 73 8.94 -12.97 -17.17
C VAL A 73 10.27 -12.77 -17.90
N SER A 74 10.76 -11.53 -17.94
CA SER A 74 12.05 -11.22 -18.55
C SER A 74 13.22 -11.74 -17.70
N GLY A 75 14.31 -12.17 -18.37
CA GLY A 75 15.54 -12.58 -17.68
C GLY A 75 16.07 -11.54 -16.69
N PRO A 76 16.14 -10.24 -17.05
CA PRO A 76 16.54 -9.18 -16.11
C PRO A 76 15.62 -9.08 -14.88
N ALA A 77 14.30 -9.26 -15.04
CA ALA A 77 13.39 -9.27 -13.91
C ALA A 77 13.69 -10.42 -12.94
N LEU A 78 13.91 -11.63 -13.46
CA LEU A 78 14.29 -12.79 -12.64
C LEU A 78 15.61 -12.56 -11.90
N ALA A 79 16.63 -12.02 -12.58
CA ALA A 79 17.94 -11.77 -11.98
C ALA A 79 17.84 -10.74 -10.84
N ILE A 80 17.26 -9.56 -11.11
CA ILE A 80 17.12 -8.49 -10.10
C ILE A 80 16.19 -8.93 -8.96
N GLY A 81 15.08 -9.61 -9.28
CA GLY A 81 14.14 -10.09 -8.27
C GLY A 81 14.73 -11.13 -7.34
N SER A 82 15.56 -12.04 -7.86
CA SER A 82 16.21 -13.07 -7.05
C SER A 82 17.19 -12.45 -6.05
N GLU A 83 18.03 -11.51 -6.49
CA GLU A 83 18.95 -10.79 -5.61
C GLU A 83 18.20 -9.99 -4.53
N ALA A 84 17.13 -9.28 -4.91
CA ALA A 84 16.33 -8.51 -3.96
C ALA A 84 15.71 -9.39 -2.87
N LEU A 85 15.24 -10.59 -3.22
CA LEU A 85 14.56 -11.51 -2.29
C LEU A 85 15.50 -12.14 -1.26
N VAL A 86 16.80 -12.27 -1.55
CA VAL A 86 17.78 -12.90 -0.64
C VAL A 86 18.54 -11.91 0.23
N ASP A 87 18.43 -10.60 -0.03
CA ASP A 87 19.11 -9.56 0.74
C ASP A 87 18.39 -9.27 2.09
N ALA A 88 18.60 -10.16 3.05
CA ALA A 88 18.02 -10.04 4.39
C ALA A 88 18.44 -8.75 5.13
N GLY A 89 19.64 -8.25 4.86
CA GLY A 89 20.16 -7.02 5.46
C GLY A 89 19.40 -5.79 4.97
N TRP A 90 19.24 -5.67 3.66
CA TRP A 90 18.43 -4.62 3.05
C TRP A 90 16.96 -4.70 3.49
N ILE A 91 16.36 -5.90 3.49
CA ILE A 91 14.97 -6.11 3.91
C ILE A 91 14.74 -5.61 5.35
N ALA A 92 15.61 -5.97 6.28
CA ALA A 92 15.50 -5.53 7.67
C ALA A 92 15.65 -4.00 7.81
N ALA A 93 16.62 -3.42 7.12
CA ALA A 93 16.84 -1.96 7.12
C ALA A 93 15.67 -1.19 6.50
N ALA A 94 15.13 -1.69 5.38
CA ALA A 94 13.98 -1.10 4.70
C ALA A 94 12.73 -1.10 5.58
N ARG A 95 12.38 -2.23 6.23
CA ARG A 95 11.26 -2.30 7.19
C ARG A 95 11.41 -1.29 8.32
N ALA A 96 12.59 -1.22 8.95
CA ALA A 96 12.84 -0.29 10.04
C ALA A 96 12.74 1.18 9.58
N SER A 97 13.24 1.48 8.37
CA SER A 97 13.14 2.82 7.79
C SER A 97 11.69 3.22 7.48
N LEU A 98 10.94 2.31 6.84
CA LEU A 98 9.54 2.50 6.50
C LEU A 98 8.69 2.72 7.75
N ALA A 99 8.87 1.91 8.81
CA ALA A 99 8.16 2.07 10.07
C ALA A 99 8.41 3.46 10.70
N ARG A 100 9.66 3.94 10.71
CA ARG A 100 10.00 5.29 11.19
C ARG A 100 9.35 6.39 10.36
N ALA A 101 9.42 6.29 9.03
CA ALA A 101 8.82 7.26 8.13
C ALA A 101 7.29 7.28 8.27
N ALA A 102 6.67 6.12 8.46
CA ALA A 102 5.24 5.99 8.65
C ALA A 102 4.78 6.61 9.98
N HIS A 103 5.51 6.37 11.10
CA HIS A 103 5.24 7.06 12.37
C HIS A 103 5.41 8.59 12.27
N ARG A 104 6.41 9.06 11.53
CA ARG A 104 6.59 10.50 11.28
C ARG A 104 5.41 11.07 10.49
N LEU A 105 4.92 10.35 9.48
CA LEU A 105 3.74 10.74 8.73
C LEU A 105 2.49 10.76 9.63
N ASP A 106 2.31 9.76 10.49
CA ASP A 106 1.19 9.73 11.46
C ASP A 106 1.19 10.97 12.36
N ALA A 107 2.34 11.32 12.93
CA ALA A 107 2.48 12.51 13.78
C ALA A 107 2.16 13.81 13.01
N LEU A 108 2.62 13.92 11.78
CA LEU A 108 2.40 15.09 10.93
C LEU A 108 0.93 15.23 10.50
N LEU A 109 0.27 14.12 10.14
CA LEU A 109 -1.16 14.10 9.81
C LEU A 109 -2.00 14.45 11.04
N ALA A 110 -1.68 13.89 12.21
CA ALA A 110 -2.36 14.18 13.47
C ALA A 110 -2.21 15.66 13.88
N ALA A 111 -1.03 16.25 13.73
CA ALA A 111 -0.80 17.67 13.98
C ALA A 111 -1.61 18.59 13.05
N ALA A 112 -1.96 18.11 11.85
CA ALA A 112 -2.84 18.79 10.92
C ALA A 112 -4.34 18.52 11.18
N GLY A 113 -4.69 17.81 12.25
CA GLY A 113 -6.07 17.47 12.59
C GLY A 113 -6.70 16.36 11.73
N LEU A 114 -5.88 15.61 10.98
CA LEU A 114 -6.36 14.54 10.10
C LEU A 114 -6.46 13.20 10.86
N THR A 115 -7.49 12.42 10.55
CA THR A 115 -7.71 11.11 11.18
C THR A 115 -7.22 9.99 10.27
N VAL A 116 -6.20 9.25 10.71
CA VAL A 116 -5.75 8.02 10.04
C VAL A 116 -6.65 6.86 10.46
N ILE A 117 -7.28 6.19 9.49
CA ILE A 117 -8.23 5.09 9.70
C ILE A 117 -7.70 3.72 9.26
N GLY A 118 -6.49 3.67 8.72
CA GLY A 118 -5.84 2.44 8.29
C GLY A 118 -4.58 2.69 7.49
N GLY A 119 -3.95 1.61 7.02
CA GLY A 119 -2.75 1.71 6.18
C GLY A 119 -1.77 0.57 6.39
N THR A 120 -0.56 0.78 5.90
CA THR A 120 0.62 -0.07 6.06
C THR A 120 1.83 0.84 6.18
N ASP A 121 3.01 0.32 6.51
CA ASP A 121 4.24 1.14 6.50
C ASP A 121 4.70 1.57 5.10
N LEU A 122 3.84 1.46 4.09
CA LEU A 122 4.03 2.02 2.76
C LEU A 122 3.06 3.19 2.46
N PHE A 123 1.97 3.33 3.23
CA PHE A 123 0.97 4.37 3.05
C PHE A 123 0.00 4.48 4.25
N ARG A 124 -0.62 5.65 4.41
CA ARG A 124 -1.72 5.85 5.36
C ARG A 124 -3.03 6.19 4.64
N LEU A 125 -4.13 5.70 5.17
CA LEU A 125 -5.48 6.04 4.74
C LEU A 125 -6.06 7.03 5.76
N VAL A 126 -6.39 8.23 5.27
CA VAL A 126 -6.99 9.31 6.03
C VAL A 126 -8.46 9.41 5.70
N ASN A 127 -9.27 9.70 6.72
CA ASN A 127 -10.66 10.10 6.58
C ASN A 127 -10.80 11.59 6.87
N ASP A 128 -11.32 12.37 5.91
CA ASP A 128 -11.55 13.81 6.04
C ASP A 128 -12.87 14.18 5.35
N ALA A 129 -13.70 14.98 6.02
CA ALA A 129 -14.99 15.39 5.47
C ALA A 129 -14.87 16.18 4.16
N ASP A 130 -13.75 16.87 3.97
CA ASP A 130 -13.39 17.63 2.78
C ASP A 130 -12.11 17.04 2.14
N ALA A 131 -12.08 15.72 1.98
CA ALA A 131 -10.99 15.01 1.30
C ALA A 131 -10.76 15.49 -0.15
N HIS A 132 -11.80 15.93 -0.86
CA HIS A 132 -11.62 16.50 -2.19
C HIS A 132 -10.87 17.84 -2.15
N GLY A 133 -11.29 18.78 -1.29
CA GLY A 133 -10.58 20.06 -1.12
C GLY A 133 -9.15 19.87 -0.60
N LEU A 134 -8.93 18.92 0.31
CA LEU A 134 -7.58 18.55 0.75
C LEU A 134 -6.72 18.00 -0.40
N PHE A 135 -7.28 17.14 -1.25
CA PHE A 135 -6.58 16.65 -2.44
C PHE A 135 -6.19 17.78 -3.39
N GLU A 136 -7.11 18.68 -3.73
CA GLU A 136 -6.84 19.80 -4.63
C GLU A 136 -5.77 20.73 -4.06
N HIS A 137 -5.87 21.08 -2.77
CA HIS A 137 -4.89 21.90 -2.08
C HIS A 137 -3.49 21.27 -2.11
N LEU A 138 -3.38 19.99 -1.78
CA LEU A 138 -2.10 19.27 -1.86
C LEU A 138 -1.56 19.21 -3.29
N ALA A 139 -2.43 18.95 -4.28
CA ALA A 139 -2.05 18.90 -5.69
C ALA A 139 -1.52 20.24 -6.21
N GLN A 140 -2.15 21.36 -5.82
CA GLN A 140 -1.68 22.72 -6.12
C GLN A 140 -0.30 23.02 -5.51
N ASN A 141 0.03 22.36 -4.39
CA ASN A 141 1.35 22.42 -3.76
C ASN A 141 2.33 21.35 -4.29
N GLY A 142 2.01 20.68 -5.40
CA GLY A 142 2.87 19.67 -6.03
C GLY A 142 2.98 18.37 -5.22
N ILE A 143 1.98 18.06 -4.39
CA ILE A 143 1.91 16.84 -3.58
C ILE A 143 0.72 16.01 -4.05
N LEU A 144 1.01 14.93 -4.76
CA LEU A 144 -0.03 14.02 -5.24
C LEU A 144 -0.34 12.95 -4.20
N VAL A 145 -1.58 12.94 -3.72
CA VAL A 145 -2.16 11.84 -2.92
C VAL A 145 -3.27 11.15 -3.72
N ARG A 146 -3.80 10.03 -3.23
CA ARG A 146 -4.82 9.26 -3.96
C ARG A 146 -6.21 9.43 -3.34
N PRO A 147 -7.16 10.08 -4.04
CA PRO A 147 -8.58 10.06 -3.68
C PRO A 147 -9.26 8.75 -4.12
N PHE A 148 -10.47 8.50 -3.61
CA PHE A 148 -11.30 7.35 -3.96
C PHE A 148 -12.71 7.81 -4.35
N THR A 149 -13.16 7.44 -5.56
CA THR A 149 -14.49 7.82 -6.06
C THR A 149 -15.62 7.24 -5.22
N ASP A 150 -15.51 5.96 -4.85
CA ASP A 150 -16.55 5.26 -4.09
C ASP A 150 -16.50 5.56 -2.58
N GLN A 151 -15.45 6.23 -2.12
CA GLN A 151 -15.24 6.63 -0.73
C GLN A 151 -14.70 8.07 -0.71
N PRO A 152 -15.57 9.07 -0.96
CA PRO A 152 -15.16 10.44 -1.25
C PRO A 152 -14.48 11.15 -0.07
N GLN A 153 -14.65 10.63 1.16
CA GLN A 153 -13.98 11.14 2.36
C GLN A 153 -12.59 10.54 2.58
N TRP A 154 -12.17 9.58 1.73
CA TRP A 154 -10.90 8.89 1.91
C TRP A 154 -9.80 9.47 1.03
N LEU A 155 -8.63 9.65 1.64
CA LEU A 155 -7.39 9.96 0.95
C LEU A 155 -6.28 9.02 1.39
N ARG A 156 -5.56 8.46 0.42
CA ARG A 156 -4.38 7.65 0.71
C ARG A 156 -3.11 8.45 0.46
N PHE A 157 -2.32 8.61 1.52
CA PHE A 157 -1.01 9.25 1.54
C PHE A 157 0.08 8.20 1.37
N GLY A 158 0.93 8.36 0.36
CA GLY A 158 2.23 7.67 0.33
C GLY A 158 3.21 8.31 1.32
N LEU A 159 4.27 7.60 1.66
CA LEU A 159 5.33 8.17 2.49
C LEU A 159 6.14 9.21 1.70
N PRO A 160 6.40 10.41 2.26
CA PRO A 160 7.40 11.32 1.70
C PRO A 160 8.78 10.64 1.64
N GLY A 161 9.53 10.88 0.56
CA GLY A 161 10.78 10.17 0.29
C GLY A 161 11.99 10.64 1.10
N ASP A 162 11.99 11.90 1.54
CA ASP A 162 13.08 12.54 2.27
C ASP A 162 12.58 13.67 3.18
N ASP A 163 13.50 14.28 3.95
CA ASP A 163 13.19 15.38 4.87
C ASP A 163 12.58 16.60 4.18
N ALA A 164 13.02 16.91 2.95
CA ALA A 164 12.50 18.02 2.19
C ALA A 164 11.05 17.78 1.76
N ALA A 165 10.71 16.55 1.37
CA ALA A 165 9.35 16.14 1.05
C ALA A 165 8.44 16.16 2.29
N PHE A 166 8.95 15.76 3.47
CA PHE A 166 8.22 15.90 4.73
C PHE A 166 7.95 17.36 5.08
N ALA A 167 8.97 18.23 4.99
CA ALA A 167 8.81 19.66 5.25
C ALA A 167 7.81 20.32 4.26
N ARG A 168 7.86 19.91 2.98
CA ARG A 168 6.90 20.38 1.96
C ARG A 168 5.47 19.96 2.30
N LEU A 169 5.26 18.70 2.71
CA LEU A 169 3.96 18.21 3.15
C LEU A 169 3.46 18.97 4.39
N GLU A 170 4.32 19.18 5.38
CA GLU A 170 3.97 19.93 6.59
C GLU A 170 3.56 21.38 6.29
N ALA A 171 4.30 22.05 5.41
CA ALA A 171 3.98 23.41 4.99
C ALA A 171 2.64 23.48 4.25
N ALA A 172 2.38 22.53 3.35
CA ALA A 172 1.12 22.45 2.63
C ALA A 172 -0.06 22.17 3.58
N LEU A 173 0.08 21.24 4.54
CA LEU A 173 -0.98 21.00 5.51
C LEU A 173 -1.27 22.21 6.41
N ARG A 174 -0.23 22.96 6.81
CA ARG A 174 -0.39 24.20 7.61
C ARG A 174 -1.05 25.33 6.83
N SER A 175 -0.87 25.39 5.52
CA SER A 175 -1.49 26.40 4.67
C SER A 175 -2.89 26.02 4.19
N ARG A 176 -3.43 24.87 4.63
CA ARG A 176 -4.79 24.42 4.28
C ARG A 176 -5.80 25.50 4.71
N PRO A 177 -6.65 26.00 3.81
CA PRO A 177 -7.73 26.91 4.17
C PRO A 177 -8.65 26.24 5.19
N ALA A 178 -9.14 27.01 6.18
CA ALA A 178 -10.18 26.50 7.07
C ALA A 178 -11.41 26.11 6.25
N VAL A 179 -11.95 24.92 6.49
CA VAL A 179 -13.22 24.51 5.90
C VAL A 179 -14.29 25.44 6.45
N THR A 180 -14.78 26.38 5.63
CA THR A 180 -15.92 27.22 5.97
C THR A 180 -17.16 26.32 6.02
N LEU A 181 -17.52 25.84 7.21
CA LEU A 181 -18.81 25.21 7.49
C LEU A 181 -19.92 26.26 7.34
N GLY A 182 -20.33 26.52 6.11
CA GLY A 182 -21.36 27.50 5.79
C GLY A 182 -22.11 27.14 4.51
N LEU A 183 -23.18 26.34 4.65
CA LEU A 183 -24.49 26.42 3.96
C LEU A 183 -25.22 25.04 4.00
N LEU A 184 -25.65 24.61 5.19
CA LEU A 184 -26.71 23.60 5.36
C LEU A 184 -27.71 23.99 6.48
N ARG A 185 -27.92 25.31 6.66
CA ARG A 185 -29.03 25.86 7.46
C ARG A 185 -29.80 26.89 6.63
N ALA A 186 -30.48 26.44 5.57
CA ALA A 186 -31.53 27.22 4.93
C ALA A 186 -32.34 26.33 3.96
N VAL A 187 -33.01 25.29 4.46
CA VAL A 187 -34.29 24.81 3.89
C VAL A 187 -35.09 24.16 5.01
N ASP A 188 -35.59 24.97 5.94
CA ASP A 188 -36.78 24.67 6.74
C ASP A 188 -37.73 25.86 6.55
N THR A 189 -38.61 25.73 5.55
CA THR A 189 -39.96 26.33 5.45
C THR A 189 -40.72 25.59 4.37
#